data_AF-A0AAE8W7L5-F1
#
_entry.id   AF-A0AAE8W7L5-F1
#
_cell.length_a   1.000
_cell.length_b   1.000
_cell.length_c   1.000
_cell.angle_alpha   90.00
_cell.angle_beta   90.00
_cell.angle_gamma   90.00
#
_symmetry.space_group_name_H-M   'P 1'
#
loop_
_entity.id
_entity.type
_entity.pdbx_description
1 polymer ?
#
loop_
_entity_poly.entity_id
_entity_poly.type
_entity_poly.pdbx_seq_one_letter_code
_entity_poly.pdbx_strand_id
1 'polypeptide(L)'
;MESALLALVYADRLDRASVWSGSLLREAAARQVPTWQAKLTAIRAELALRQGDLNQAYALAHSAMTHLSPRSWGVAVGAPLSTLVLAATAMGADDIAEEHLRHSVPEAIFRSRYGLQYLYARGHHHLATNRVHAALDDFLLCGDQARAWDMDLPAFLPWRSGAAAAHLRLGQRDQVRRLAEAELARPGSAKSRSRGVAMCLLAEIAGPRRRTSLLLEAVGVLRLAGDRLELARALAALSSAQRATGEAEQARRALYQALQLADLCGAERLQRSLLHRSREETPADPAVLPKDPLSAAERRVASLAAALGNSNREIADQLCITVSTVEQHLTRVYRKLNVTSRADLPSEFQILAVGSV
;
A
#
# COMPACT_ATOMS: atom_id res chain seq x y z
N MET A 1 5.02 -0.26 -26.36
CA MET A 1 3.81 -0.49 -25.54
C MET A 1 4.16 -0.76 -24.09
N GLU A 2 5.00 -1.75 -23.77
CA GLU A 2 5.51 -2.03 -22.41
C GLU A 2 6.05 -0.77 -21.70
N SER A 3 6.97 -0.03 -22.34
CA SER A 3 7.57 1.18 -21.75
C SER A 3 6.57 2.29 -21.44
N ALA A 4 5.50 2.43 -22.25
CA ALA A 4 4.46 3.44 -22.02
C ALA A 4 3.58 3.09 -20.80
N LEU A 5 3.25 1.80 -20.62
CA LEU A 5 2.57 1.32 -19.42
C LEU A 5 3.43 1.53 -18.17
N LEU A 6 4.71 1.16 -18.23
CA LEU A 6 5.64 1.35 -17.11
C LEU A 6 5.81 2.84 -16.78
N ALA A 7 5.86 3.72 -17.77
CA ALA A 7 5.88 5.16 -17.54
C ALA A 7 4.62 5.66 -16.81
N LEU A 8 3.44 5.12 -17.12
CA LEU A 8 2.21 5.44 -16.37
C LEU A 8 2.28 4.92 -14.93
N VAL A 9 2.76 3.69 -14.73
CA VAL A 9 2.96 3.10 -13.38
C VAL A 9 3.93 3.94 -12.56
N TYR A 10 5.08 4.30 -13.13
CA TYR A 10 6.12 5.10 -12.45
C TYR A 10 5.82 6.60 -12.40
N ALA A 11 4.72 7.05 -13.01
CA ALA A 11 4.18 8.39 -12.82
C ALA A 11 2.99 8.40 -11.84
N ASP A 12 2.76 7.31 -11.12
CA ASP A 12 1.64 7.10 -10.20
C ASP A 12 0.25 7.33 -10.87
N ARG A 13 0.16 7.11 -12.20
CA ARG A 13 -1.08 7.17 -13.00
C ARG A 13 -1.76 5.80 -13.09
N LEU A 14 -2.02 5.23 -11.91
CA LEU A 14 -2.44 3.83 -11.74
C LEU A 14 -3.81 3.56 -12.38
N ASP A 15 -4.70 4.56 -12.39
CA ASP A 15 -6.01 4.53 -13.06
C ASP A 15 -5.87 4.26 -14.57
N ARG A 16 -5.02 5.04 -15.24
CA ARG A 16 -4.75 4.91 -16.67
C ARG A 16 -3.99 3.63 -16.98
N ALA A 17 -2.99 3.30 -16.16
CA ALA A 17 -2.23 2.06 -16.31
C ALA A 17 -3.13 0.82 -16.24
N SER A 18 -4.13 0.80 -15.35
CA SER A 18 -5.11 -0.29 -15.23
C SER A 18 -5.94 -0.46 -16.50
N VAL A 19 -6.51 0.63 -17.02
CA VAL A 19 -7.33 0.59 -18.24
C VAL A 19 -6.53 0.09 -19.44
N TRP A 20 -5.34 0.66 -19.67
CA TRP A 20 -4.52 0.31 -20.83
C TRP A 20 -3.94 -1.10 -20.73
N SER A 21 -3.48 -1.52 -19.54
CA SER A 21 -2.95 -2.88 -19.36
C SER A 21 -4.02 -3.95 -19.57
N GLY A 22 -5.27 -3.69 -19.15
CA GLY A 22 -6.39 -4.59 -19.43
C GLY A 22 -6.70 -4.70 -20.92
N SER A 23 -6.69 -3.58 -21.65
CA SER A 23 -6.91 -3.56 -23.09
C SER A 23 -5.84 -4.33 -23.86
N LEU A 24 -4.57 -4.04 -23.56
CA LEU A 24 -3.42 -4.67 -24.22
C LEU A 24 -3.34 -6.16 -23.92
N LEU A 25 -3.71 -6.59 -22.71
CA LEU A 25 -3.70 -8.02 -22.36
C LEU A 25 -4.76 -8.79 -23.14
N ARG A 26 -5.98 -8.24 -23.32
CA ARG A 26 -7.02 -8.86 -24.17
C ARG A 26 -6.57 -8.99 -25.63
N GLU A 27 -5.90 -7.98 -26.15
CA GLU A 27 -5.35 -8.01 -27.51
C GLU A 27 -4.23 -9.05 -27.65
N ALA A 28 -3.32 -9.15 -26.67
CA ALA A 28 -2.28 -10.18 -26.64
C ALA A 28 -2.84 -11.61 -26.50
N ALA A 29 -3.97 -11.76 -25.78
CA ALA A 29 -4.71 -13.02 -25.69
C ALA A 29 -5.33 -13.41 -27.03
N ALA A 30 -6.03 -12.48 -27.68
CA ALA A 30 -6.65 -12.71 -28.99
C ALA A 30 -5.62 -13.08 -30.08
N ARG A 31 -4.43 -12.48 -30.03
CA ARG A 31 -3.33 -12.77 -30.95
C ARG A 31 -2.48 -13.98 -30.57
N GLN A 32 -2.74 -14.63 -29.43
CA GLN A 32 -1.99 -15.79 -28.93
C GLN A 32 -0.47 -15.55 -28.87
N VAL A 33 -0.03 -14.44 -28.27
CA VAL A 33 1.40 -14.10 -28.09
C VAL A 33 1.82 -14.30 -26.63
N PRO A 34 2.33 -15.48 -26.21
CA PRO A 34 2.54 -15.80 -24.79
C PRO A 34 3.52 -14.88 -24.08
N THR A 35 4.60 -14.47 -24.76
CA THR A 35 5.59 -13.53 -24.20
C THR A 35 4.96 -12.17 -23.87
N TRP A 36 4.02 -11.68 -24.69
CA TRP A 36 3.33 -10.42 -24.41
C TRP A 36 2.34 -10.58 -23.28
N GLN A 37 1.60 -11.69 -23.24
CA GLN A 37 0.70 -12.00 -22.13
C GLN A 37 1.47 -12.06 -20.81
N ALA A 38 2.58 -12.80 -20.74
CA ALA A 38 3.41 -12.92 -19.55
C ALA A 38 3.93 -11.56 -19.07
N LYS A 39 4.50 -10.75 -19.98
CA LYS A 39 5.00 -9.40 -19.66
C LYS A 39 3.90 -8.45 -19.19
N LEU A 40 2.77 -8.41 -19.90
CA LEU A 40 1.64 -7.56 -19.52
C LEU A 40 1.03 -7.99 -18.18
N THR A 41 0.95 -9.29 -17.90
CA THR A 41 0.55 -9.83 -16.60
C THR A 41 1.53 -9.40 -15.50
N ALA A 42 2.84 -9.43 -15.74
CA ALA A 42 3.84 -8.95 -14.77
C ALA A 42 3.70 -7.44 -14.48
N ILE A 43 3.42 -6.61 -15.50
CA ILE A 43 3.16 -5.17 -15.30
C ILE A 43 1.88 -4.96 -14.47
N ARG A 44 0.83 -5.76 -14.71
CA ARG A 44 -0.39 -5.73 -13.90
C ARG A 44 -0.13 -6.16 -12.46
N ALA A 45 0.78 -7.10 -12.24
CA ALA A 45 1.20 -7.50 -10.90
C ALA A 45 1.91 -6.34 -10.16
N GLU A 46 2.81 -5.63 -10.84
CA GLU A 46 3.47 -4.44 -10.29
C GLU A 46 2.46 -3.31 -10.00
N LEU A 47 1.47 -3.12 -10.87
CA LEU A 47 0.37 -2.18 -10.64
C LEU A 47 -0.45 -2.54 -9.40
N ALA A 48 -0.85 -3.81 -9.25
CA ALA A 48 -1.59 -4.27 -8.07
C ALA A 48 -0.78 -4.07 -6.79
N LEU A 49 0.53 -4.35 -6.83
CA LEU A 49 1.44 -4.11 -5.70
C LEU A 49 1.47 -2.62 -5.31
N ARG A 50 1.52 -1.72 -6.30
CA ARG A 50 1.49 -0.26 -6.08
C ARG A 50 0.18 0.25 -5.50
N GLN A 51 -0.93 -0.42 -5.82
CA GLN A 51 -2.25 -0.11 -5.26
C GLN A 51 -2.44 -0.70 -3.85
N GLY A 52 -1.52 -1.56 -3.41
CA GLY A 52 -1.60 -2.27 -2.13
C GLY A 52 -2.42 -3.55 -2.16
N ASP A 53 -2.84 -4.05 -3.33
CA ASP A 53 -3.54 -5.34 -3.45
C ASP A 53 -2.51 -6.48 -3.53
N LEU A 54 -2.07 -6.97 -2.36
CA LEU A 54 -0.98 -7.94 -2.27
C LEU A 54 -1.38 -9.31 -2.83
N ASN A 55 -2.62 -9.73 -2.60
CA ASN A 55 -3.14 -10.99 -3.10
C ASN A 55 -3.18 -11.00 -4.63
N GLN A 56 -3.71 -9.94 -5.24
CA GLN A 56 -3.74 -9.83 -6.70
C GLN A 56 -2.33 -9.67 -7.28
N ALA A 57 -1.45 -8.90 -6.62
CA ALA A 57 -0.06 -8.76 -7.04
C ALA A 57 0.66 -10.11 -7.07
N TYR A 58 0.53 -10.91 -6.02
CA TYR A 58 1.13 -12.24 -5.93
C TYR A 58 0.54 -13.18 -7.00
N ALA A 59 -0.78 -13.27 -7.11
CA ALA A 59 -1.45 -14.15 -8.07
C ALA A 59 -1.06 -13.83 -9.53
N LEU A 60 -1.02 -12.54 -9.89
CA LEU A 60 -0.63 -12.11 -11.24
C LEU A 60 0.85 -12.37 -11.50
N ALA A 61 1.74 -12.05 -10.56
CA ALA A 61 3.18 -12.29 -10.74
C ALA A 61 3.47 -13.79 -10.86
N HIS A 62 2.78 -14.62 -10.08
CA HIS A 62 2.87 -16.07 -10.18
C HIS A 62 2.37 -16.57 -11.54
N SER A 63 1.21 -16.09 -12.00
CA SER A 63 0.68 -16.42 -13.35
C SER A 63 1.61 -15.98 -14.48
N ALA A 64 2.28 -14.83 -14.35
CA ALA A 64 3.29 -14.41 -15.33
C ALA A 64 4.46 -15.40 -15.40
N MET A 65 4.90 -15.93 -14.26
CA MET A 65 5.96 -16.94 -14.17
C MET A 65 5.54 -18.32 -14.71
N THR A 66 4.24 -18.64 -14.78
CA THR A 66 3.75 -19.88 -15.39
C THR A 66 3.53 -19.75 -16.90
N HIS A 67 3.15 -18.57 -17.39
CA HIS A 67 2.96 -18.31 -18.83
C HIS A 67 4.26 -18.34 -19.63
N LEU A 68 5.39 -18.05 -19.00
CA LEU A 68 6.69 -18.01 -19.65
C LEU A 68 7.74 -18.61 -18.71
N SER A 69 8.48 -19.62 -19.19
CA SER A 69 9.50 -20.28 -18.36
C SER A 69 10.55 -19.28 -17.85
N PRO A 70 11.13 -19.47 -16.65
CA PRO A 70 12.16 -18.58 -16.12
C PRO A 70 13.33 -18.32 -17.07
N ARG A 71 13.74 -19.34 -17.85
CA ARG A 71 14.81 -19.21 -18.86
C ARG A 71 14.40 -18.29 -20.01
N SER A 72 13.14 -18.35 -20.42
CA SER A 72 12.60 -17.54 -21.52
C SER A 72 12.40 -16.07 -21.15
N TRP A 73 12.40 -15.73 -19.85
CA TRP A 73 12.35 -14.35 -19.38
C TRP A 73 13.69 -13.60 -19.52
N GLY A 74 14.82 -14.31 -19.50
CA GLY A 74 16.14 -13.68 -19.41
C GLY A 74 16.24 -12.74 -18.20
N VAL A 75 16.88 -11.57 -18.35
CA VAL A 75 17.00 -10.58 -17.26
C VAL A 75 15.66 -10.02 -16.79
N ALA A 76 14.62 -10.07 -17.62
CA ALA A 76 13.30 -9.54 -17.28
C ALA A 76 12.56 -10.37 -16.22
N VAL A 77 13.06 -11.57 -15.89
CA VAL A 77 12.53 -12.41 -14.79
C VAL A 77 12.52 -11.65 -13.46
N GLY A 78 13.43 -10.69 -13.30
CA GLY A 78 13.51 -9.84 -12.12
C GLY A 78 12.23 -9.09 -11.81
N ALA A 79 11.44 -8.68 -12.82
CA ALA A 79 10.20 -7.94 -12.58
C ALA A 79 9.16 -8.78 -11.80
N PRO A 80 8.63 -9.90 -12.34
CA PRO A 80 7.66 -10.72 -11.61
C PRO A 80 8.25 -11.31 -10.32
N LEU A 81 9.54 -11.68 -10.31
CA LEU A 81 10.19 -12.20 -9.10
C LEU A 81 10.22 -11.17 -7.96
N SER A 82 10.55 -9.90 -8.27
CA SER A 82 10.54 -8.82 -7.28
C SER A 82 9.14 -8.57 -6.71
N THR A 83 8.11 -8.62 -7.57
CA THR A 83 6.72 -8.49 -7.13
C THR A 83 6.29 -9.63 -6.21
N LEU A 84 6.65 -10.88 -6.53
CA LEU A 84 6.39 -12.04 -5.67
C LEU A 84 7.02 -11.87 -4.28
N VAL A 85 8.31 -11.51 -4.23
CA VAL A 85 9.04 -11.32 -2.97
C VAL A 85 8.44 -10.18 -2.14
N LEU A 86 8.14 -9.03 -2.76
CA LEU A 86 7.52 -7.90 -2.05
C LEU A 86 6.13 -8.22 -1.53
N ALA A 87 5.28 -8.87 -2.35
CA ALA A 87 3.93 -9.25 -1.97
C ALA A 87 3.95 -10.27 -0.82
N ALA A 88 4.69 -11.37 -0.96
CA ALA A 88 4.81 -12.40 0.07
C ALA A 88 5.38 -11.84 1.38
N THR A 89 6.40 -10.97 1.31
CA THR A 89 6.97 -10.30 2.50
C THR A 89 5.94 -9.43 3.21
N ALA A 90 5.16 -8.66 2.46
CA ALA A 90 4.14 -7.76 3.02
C ALA A 90 2.93 -8.53 3.58
N MET A 91 2.55 -9.65 2.96
CA MET A 91 1.54 -10.59 3.50
C MET A 91 2.05 -11.27 4.78
N GLY A 92 3.37 -11.44 4.93
CA GLY A 92 3.97 -12.14 6.05
C GLY A 92 4.20 -13.63 5.81
N ALA A 93 4.24 -14.04 4.54
CA ALA A 93 4.58 -15.38 4.08
C ALA A 93 6.09 -15.46 3.81
N ASP A 94 6.89 -15.43 4.88
CA ASP A 94 8.35 -15.35 4.79
C ASP A 94 8.98 -16.57 4.10
N ASP A 95 8.46 -17.77 4.36
CA ASP A 95 8.95 -19.00 3.74
C ASP A 95 8.81 -18.96 2.20
N ILE A 96 7.70 -18.40 1.72
CA ILE A 96 7.41 -18.23 0.29
C ILE A 96 8.34 -17.18 -0.33
N ALA A 97 8.55 -16.06 0.37
CA ALA A 97 9.46 -15.01 -0.10
C ALA A 97 10.91 -15.53 -0.20
N GLU A 98 11.37 -16.29 0.81
CA GLU A 98 12.71 -16.91 0.82
C GLU A 98 12.82 -18.00 -0.26
N GLU A 99 11.76 -18.77 -0.52
CA GLU A 99 11.73 -19.73 -1.65
C GLU A 99 11.96 -19.01 -2.99
N HIS A 100 11.28 -17.90 -3.24
CA HIS A 100 11.52 -17.10 -4.43
C HIS A 100 12.95 -16.53 -4.49
N LEU A 101 13.52 -16.10 -3.36
CA LEU A 101 14.89 -15.59 -3.30
C LEU A 101 15.95 -16.68 -3.52
N ARG A 102 15.66 -17.96 -3.19
CA ARG A 102 16.55 -19.10 -3.48
C ARG A 102 16.70 -19.40 -4.97
N HIS A 103 15.76 -18.97 -5.81
CA HIS A 103 15.85 -19.18 -7.25
C HIS A 103 17.04 -18.40 -7.81
N SER A 104 17.96 -19.12 -8.47
CA SER A 104 19.11 -18.47 -9.10
C SER A 104 18.65 -17.54 -10.23
N VAL A 105 19.04 -16.27 -10.13
CA VAL A 105 18.85 -15.27 -11.19
C VAL A 105 20.11 -15.18 -12.05
N PRO A 106 19.99 -14.91 -13.37
CA PRO A 106 21.16 -14.71 -14.22
C PRO A 106 21.99 -13.52 -13.73
N GLU A 107 23.33 -13.62 -13.70
CA GLU A 107 24.21 -12.53 -13.24
C GLU A 107 23.95 -11.21 -13.99
N ALA A 108 23.61 -11.30 -15.28
CA ALA A 108 23.27 -10.16 -16.12
C ALA A 108 22.11 -9.30 -15.58
N ILE A 109 21.25 -9.85 -14.70
CA ILE A 109 20.16 -9.09 -14.06
C ILE A 109 20.69 -7.87 -13.30
N PHE A 110 21.83 -8.01 -12.61
CA PHE A 110 22.43 -6.97 -11.76
C PHE A 110 23.06 -5.82 -12.55
N ARG A 111 23.13 -5.95 -13.89
CA ARG A 111 23.55 -4.90 -14.83
C ARG A 111 22.36 -4.29 -15.58
N SER A 112 21.15 -4.43 -15.04
CA SER A 112 19.90 -3.96 -15.65
C SER A 112 18.96 -3.36 -14.60
N ARG A 113 17.95 -2.61 -15.06
CA ARG A 113 16.89 -2.08 -14.18
C ARG A 113 16.17 -3.15 -13.35
N TYR A 114 16.12 -4.39 -13.84
CA TYR A 114 15.47 -5.50 -13.15
C TYR A 114 16.29 -5.96 -11.94
N GLY A 115 17.62 -5.78 -11.97
CA GLY A 115 18.50 -6.01 -10.83
C GLY A 115 18.22 -5.05 -9.69
N LEU A 116 17.93 -3.78 -9.99
CA LEU A 116 17.52 -2.79 -8.99
C LEU A 116 16.21 -3.19 -8.30
N GLN A 117 15.22 -3.63 -9.07
CA GLN A 117 13.93 -4.11 -8.52
C GLN A 117 14.15 -5.34 -7.63
N TYR A 118 15.01 -6.27 -8.05
CA TYR A 118 15.31 -7.49 -7.30
C TYR A 118 16.03 -7.20 -5.98
N LEU A 119 17.08 -6.38 -6.02
CA LEU A 119 17.82 -5.96 -4.83
C LEU A 119 16.91 -5.20 -3.86
N TYR A 120 16.05 -4.31 -4.35
CA TYR A 120 15.09 -3.60 -3.52
C TYR A 120 14.10 -4.55 -2.85
N ALA A 121 13.56 -5.53 -3.59
CA ALA A 121 12.66 -6.55 -3.04
C ALA A 121 13.35 -7.41 -1.97
N ARG A 122 14.58 -7.85 -2.24
CA ARG A 122 15.39 -8.61 -1.28
C ARG A 122 15.71 -7.79 -0.03
N GLY A 123 16.05 -6.51 -0.20
CA GLY A 123 16.29 -5.59 0.92
C GLY A 123 15.07 -5.43 1.82
N HIS A 124 13.87 -5.33 1.25
CA HIS A 124 12.62 -5.33 2.04
C HIS A 124 12.39 -6.63 2.79
N HIS A 125 12.67 -7.78 2.16
CA HIS A 125 12.58 -9.07 2.84
C HIS A 125 13.59 -9.21 3.98
N HIS A 126 14.85 -8.82 3.76
CA HIS A 126 15.88 -8.76 4.79
C HIS A 126 15.46 -7.86 5.95
N LEU A 127 14.87 -6.69 5.67
CA LEU A 127 14.41 -5.78 6.72
C LEU A 127 13.25 -6.40 7.54
N ALA A 128 12.31 -7.05 6.87
CA ALA A 128 11.16 -7.72 7.51
C ALA A 128 11.58 -8.92 8.38
N THR A 129 12.66 -9.61 8.01
CA THR A 129 13.24 -10.75 8.75
C THR A 129 14.38 -10.35 9.70
N ASN A 130 14.49 -9.05 10.01
CA ASN A 130 15.46 -8.48 10.96
C ASN A 130 16.95 -8.64 10.56
N ARG A 131 17.25 -8.90 9.29
CA ARG A 131 18.60 -8.87 8.70
C ARG A 131 18.95 -7.43 8.28
N VAL A 132 18.97 -6.50 9.23
CA VAL A 132 18.97 -5.04 8.99
C VAL A 132 20.18 -4.56 8.18
N HIS A 133 21.39 -5.09 8.45
CA HIS A 133 22.59 -4.71 7.71
C HIS A 133 22.53 -5.18 6.24
N ALA A 134 22.13 -6.43 6.00
CA ALA A 134 21.97 -6.95 4.64
C ALA A 134 20.89 -6.18 3.86
N ALA A 135 19.82 -5.74 4.53
CA ALA A 135 18.82 -4.87 3.92
C ALA A 135 19.42 -3.51 3.51
N LEU A 136 20.21 -2.89 4.41
CA LEU A 136 20.84 -1.62 4.13
C LEU A 136 21.81 -1.71 2.95
N ASP A 137 22.63 -2.77 2.89
CA ASP A 137 23.57 -3.01 1.79
C ASP A 137 22.83 -3.11 0.44
N ASP A 138 21.73 -3.87 0.39
CA ASP A 138 20.90 -4.00 -0.81
C ASP A 138 20.29 -2.64 -1.26
N PHE A 139 19.81 -1.82 -0.32
CA PHE A 139 19.26 -0.50 -0.64
C PHE A 139 20.33 0.51 -1.08
N LEU A 140 21.51 0.48 -0.49
CA LEU A 140 22.62 1.35 -0.88
C LEU A 140 23.17 0.96 -2.25
N LEU A 141 23.30 -0.35 -2.53
CA LEU A 141 23.69 -0.85 -3.84
C LEU A 141 22.68 -0.44 -4.93
N CYS A 142 21.37 -0.55 -4.64
CA CYS A 142 20.33 0.02 -5.51
C CYS A 142 20.59 1.51 -5.80
N GLY A 143 20.90 2.28 -4.76
CA GLY A 143 21.13 3.72 -4.89
C GLY A 143 22.35 4.07 -5.71
N ASP A 144 23.47 3.36 -5.51
CA ASP A 144 24.70 3.58 -6.27
C ASP A 144 24.50 3.31 -7.76
N GLN A 145 23.87 2.18 -8.09
CA GLN A 145 23.58 1.81 -9.48
C GLN A 145 22.55 2.74 -10.12
N ALA A 146 21.46 3.08 -9.42
CA ALA A 146 20.44 3.98 -9.93
C ALA A 146 21.02 5.37 -10.24
N ARG A 147 21.92 5.88 -9.41
CA ARG A 147 22.63 7.14 -9.69
C ARG A 147 23.58 7.01 -10.88
N ALA A 148 24.37 5.94 -10.94
CA ALA A 148 25.32 5.72 -12.02
C ALA A 148 24.64 5.61 -13.40
N TRP A 149 23.40 5.15 -13.45
CA TRP A 149 22.62 5.02 -14.69
C TRP A 149 21.66 6.18 -14.96
N ASP A 150 21.71 7.26 -14.18
CA ASP A 150 20.76 8.37 -14.25
C ASP A 150 19.28 7.93 -14.15
N MET A 151 19.04 6.90 -13.33
CA MET A 151 17.73 6.30 -13.05
C MET A 151 17.26 6.56 -11.61
N ASP A 152 17.82 7.58 -10.94
CA ASP A 152 17.50 7.93 -9.56
C ASP A 152 16.16 8.69 -9.45
N LEU A 153 15.08 7.93 -9.65
CA LEU A 153 13.69 8.37 -9.68
C LEU A 153 12.91 7.69 -8.53
N PRO A 154 12.48 8.43 -7.49
CA PRO A 154 11.76 7.83 -6.34
C PRO A 154 10.48 7.10 -6.74
N ALA A 155 9.79 7.56 -7.77
CA ALA A 155 8.57 6.92 -8.24
C ALA A 155 8.82 5.54 -8.90
N PHE A 156 10.00 5.35 -9.52
CA PHE A 156 10.45 4.04 -9.98
C PHE A 156 10.91 3.17 -8.80
N LEU A 157 11.91 3.63 -8.04
CA LEU A 157 12.53 2.84 -6.97
C LEU A 157 12.93 3.74 -5.79
N PRO A 158 12.13 3.80 -4.70
CA PRO A 158 12.41 4.67 -3.56
C PRO A 158 13.44 4.03 -2.62
N TRP A 159 14.66 3.79 -3.12
CA TRP A 159 15.74 3.12 -2.37
C TRP A 159 16.15 3.93 -1.12
N ARG A 160 16.02 5.27 -1.14
CA ARG A 160 16.30 6.13 0.02
C ARG A 160 15.34 5.84 1.16
N SER A 161 14.05 5.66 0.86
CA SER A 161 13.07 5.24 1.85
C SER A 161 13.39 3.87 2.46
N GLY A 162 13.83 2.89 1.65
CA GLY A 162 14.30 1.60 2.14
C GLY A 162 15.52 1.71 3.06
N ALA A 163 16.56 2.42 2.62
CA ALA A 163 17.77 2.65 3.41
C ALA A 163 17.48 3.43 4.70
N ALA A 164 16.62 4.45 4.65
CA ALA A 164 16.18 5.21 5.81
C ALA A 164 15.41 4.32 6.81
N ALA A 165 14.56 3.41 6.34
CA ALA A 165 13.89 2.44 7.22
C ALA A 165 14.89 1.50 7.93
N ALA A 166 15.95 1.06 7.22
CA ALA A 166 17.02 0.29 7.83
C ALA A 166 17.82 1.12 8.86
N HIS A 167 18.18 2.37 8.53
CA HIS A 167 18.85 3.27 9.47
C HIS A 167 18.00 3.59 10.70
N LEU A 168 16.67 3.66 10.55
CA LEU A 168 15.76 3.84 11.68
C LEU A 168 15.84 2.65 12.65
N ARG A 169 15.91 1.41 12.15
CA ARG A 169 16.11 0.20 12.96
C ARG A 169 17.46 0.17 13.66
N LEU A 170 18.48 0.80 13.06
CA LEU A 170 19.81 0.98 13.66
C LEU A 170 19.92 2.19 14.61
N GLY A 171 18.84 2.96 14.80
CA GLY A 171 18.83 4.16 15.65
C GLY A 171 19.57 5.37 15.06
N GLN A 172 19.94 5.34 13.78
CA GLN A 172 20.77 6.35 13.13
C GLN A 172 19.92 7.51 12.57
N ARG A 173 19.37 8.33 13.48
CA ARG A 173 18.38 9.39 13.17
C ARG A 173 18.86 10.40 12.12
N ASP A 174 20.15 10.76 12.13
CA ASP A 174 20.70 11.71 11.16
C ASP A 174 20.68 11.15 9.73
N GLN A 175 20.94 9.85 9.58
CA GLN A 175 20.85 9.18 8.28
C GLN A 175 19.42 9.10 7.78
N VAL A 176 18.47 8.80 8.66
CA VAL A 176 17.03 8.82 8.34
C VAL A 176 16.64 10.20 7.80
N ARG A 177 17.05 11.27 8.49
CA ARG A 177 16.78 12.65 8.06
C ARG A 177 17.37 12.94 6.69
N ARG A 178 18.67 12.70 6.51
CA ARG A 178 19.37 12.98 5.26
C ARG A 178 18.75 12.28 4.06
N LEU A 179 18.45 10.99 4.19
CA LEU A 179 17.88 10.20 3.10
C LEU A 179 16.44 10.60 2.78
N ALA A 180 15.60 10.81 3.79
CA ALA A 180 14.21 11.22 3.58
C ALA A 180 14.12 12.64 2.97
N GLU A 181 14.91 13.60 3.46
CA GLU A 181 14.96 14.95 2.89
C GLU A 181 15.52 14.94 1.45
N ALA A 182 16.54 14.13 1.18
CA ALA A 182 17.07 13.96 -0.17
C ALA A 182 16.04 13.35 -1.13
N GLU A 183 15.17 12.43 -0.67
CA GLU A 183 14.07 11.90 -1.47
C GLU A 183 13.00 12.96 -1.77
N LEU A 184 12.63 13.75 -0.76
CA LEU A 184 11.67 14.86 -0.92
C LEU A 184 12.18 15.93 -1.89
N ALA A 185 13.50 16.15 -1.94
CA ALA A 185 14.12 17.12 -2.85
C ALA A 185 14.17 16.64 -4.33
N ARG A 186 13.88 15.36 -4.62
CA ARG A 186 13.92 14.86 -6.00
C ARG A 186 12.79 15.43 -6.86
N PRO A 187 13.05 15.74 -8.14
CA PRO A 187 12.01 16.15 -9.08
C PRO A 187 10.89 15.09 -9.15
N GLY A 188 9.63 15.56 -9.19
CA GLY A 188 8.46 14.67 -9.27
C GLY A 188 8.02 14.04 -7.94
N SER A 189 8.74 14.26 -6.83
CA SER A 189 8.36 13.75 -5.50
C SER A 189 7.03 14.33 -5.00
N ALA A 190 6.68 15.56 -5.39
CA ALA A 190 5.59 16.33 -4.81
C ALA A 190 4.21 15.64 -4.82
N LYS A 191 3.93 14.80 -5.82
CA LYS A 191 2.66 14.05 -5.95
C LYS A 191 2.86 12.53 -5.89
N SER A 192 4.08 12.08 -5.55
CA SER A 192 4.40 10.65 -5.56
C SER A 192 4.13 10.02 -4.20
N ARG A 193 3.77 8.73 -4.21
CA ARG A 193 3.71 7.88 -3.00
C ARG A 193 4.99 7.97 -2.15
N SER A 194 6.15 8.12 -2.79
CA SER A 194 7.46 8.24 -2.13
C SER A 194 7.52 9.41 -1.15
N ARG A 195 6.86 10.54 -1.44
CA ARG A 195 6.77 11.68 -0.51
C ARG A 195 6.05 11.31 0.78
N GLY A 196 4.95 10.56 0.68
CA GLY A 196 4.22 10.10 1.86
C GLY A 196 5.06 9.17 2.74
N VAL A 197 5.80 8.24 2.12
CA VAL A 197 6.71 7.33 2.83
C VAL A 197 7.86 8.10 3.51
N ALA A 198 8.50 9.04 2.80
CA ALA A 198 9.55 9.89 3.35
C ALA A 198 9.06 10.75 4.53
N MET A 199 7.81 11.26 4.48
CA MET A 199 7.20 11.97 5.61
C MET A 199 6.98 11.06 6.82
N CYS A 200 6.52 9.82 6.62
CA CYS A 200 6.40 8.84 7.70
C CYS A 200 7.77 8.60 8.37
N LEU A 201 8.83 8.45 7.59
CA LEU A 201 10.19 8.28 8.11
C LEU A 201 10.67 9.50 8.91
N LEU A 202 10.41 10.72 8.43
CA LEU A 202 10.70 11.95 9.17
C LEU A 202 9.87 12.07 10.45
N ALA A 203 8.64 11.58 10.46
CA ALA A 203 7.77 11.60 11.61
C ALA A 203 8.29 10.72 12.76
N GLU A 204 8.89 9.56 12.44
CA GLU A 204 9.50 8.66 13.45
C GLU A 204 10.67 9.31 14.20
N ILE A 205 11.36 10.26 13.58
CA ILE A 205 12.47 11.00 14.20
C ILE A 205 12.10 12.43 14.64
N ALA A 206 10.82 12.82 14.53
CA ALA A 206 10.33 14.13 14.93
C ALA A 206 9.86 14.16 16.39
N GLY A 207 9.76 15.37 16.96
CA GLY A 207 9.06 15.58 18.25
C GLY A 207 7.54 15.46 18.11
N PRO A 208 6.78 15.29 19.21
CA PRO A 208 5.37 14.90 19.19
C PRO A 208 4.46 15.74 18.27
N ARG A 209 4.52 17.08 18.38
CA ARG A 209 3.69 17.98 17.56
C ARG A 209 4.00 17.87 16.07
N ARG A 210 5.29 17.83 15.72
CA ARG A 210 5.73 17.72 14.32
C ARG A 210 5.45 16.33 13.75
N ARG A 211 5.53 15.28 14.58
CA ARG A 211 5.18 13.90 14.20
C ARG A 211 3.75 13.80 13.69
N THR A 212 2.76 14.29 14.47
CA THR A 212 1.34 14.26 14.05
C THR A 212 1.10 15.05 12.77
N SER A 213 1.69 16.25 12.65
CA SER A 213 1.55 17.07 11.44
C SER A 213 2.11 16.38 10.19
N LEU A 214 3.29 15.77 10.27
CA LEU A 214 3.89 15.04 9.16
C LEU A 214 3.06 13.82 8.75
N LEU A 215 2.49 13.10 9.73
CA LEU A 215 1.67 11.92 9.47
C LEU A 215 0.31 12.27 8.84
N LEU A 216 -0.30 13.40 9.22
CA LEU A 216 -1.51 13.89 8.56
C LEU A 216 -1.25 14.25 7.08
N GLU A 217 -0.13 14.91 6.79
CA GLU A 217 0.27 15.20 5.40
C GLU A 217 0.55 13.91 4.61
N ALA A 218 1.27 12.96 5.21
CA ALA A 218 1.56 11.66 4.62
C ALA A 218 0.28 10.89 4.26
N VAL A 219 -0.70 10.84 5.17
CA VAL A 219 -2.02 10.22 4.93
C VAL A 219 -2.72 10.86 3.73
N GLY A 220 -2.68 12.20 3.62
CA GLY A 220 -3.26 12.92 2.48
C GLY A 220 -2.59 12.56 1.15
N VAL A 221 -1.26 12.56 1.11
CA VAL A 221 -0.48 12.22 -0.10
C VAL A 221 -0.72 10.77 -0.53
N LEU A 222 -0.65 9.83 0.42
CA LEU A 222 -0.80 8.40 0.12
C LEU A 222 -2.23 8.05 -0.34
N ARG A 223 -3.24 8.71 0.23
CA ARG A 223 -4.64 8.56 -0.23
C ARG A 223 -4.82 9.03 -1.67
N LEU A 224 -4.23 10.16 -2.05
CA LEU A 224 -4.28 10.66 -3.43
C LEU A 224 -3.49 9.78 -4.40
N ALA A 225 -2.36 9.21 -3.95
CA ALA A 225 -1.55 8.30 -4.76
C ALA A 225 -2.20 6.92 -4.94
N GLY A 226 -3.16 6.55 -4.10
CA GLY A 226 -3.86 5.26 -4.17
C GLY A 226 -3.05 4.08 -3.62
N ASP A 227 -1.98 4.33 -2.86
CA ASP A 227 -1.18 3.28 -2.21
C ASP A 227 -1.81 2.89 -0.87
N ARG A 228 -2.70 1.89 -0.92
CA ARG A 228 -3.50 1.47 0.24
C ARG A 228 -2.65 0.89 1.36
N LEU A 229 -1.57 0.20 1.03
CA LEU A 229 -0.70 -0.43 2.01
C LEU A 229 0.11 0.60 2.80
N GLU A 230 0.76 1.54 2.10
CA GLU A 230 1.48 2.62 2.79
C GLU A 230 0.51 3.55 3.53
N LEU A 231 -0.70 3.78 3.00
CA LEU A 231 -1.76 4.51 3.71
C LEU A 231 -2.14 3.80 5.03
N ALA A 232 -2.30 2.48 5.03
CA ALA A 232 -2.57 1.71 6.25
C ALA A 232 -1.45 1.86 7.28
N ARG A 233 -0.19 1.81 6.85
CA ARG A 233 0.98 2.03 7.72
C ARG A 233 1.03 3.45 8.27
N ALA A 234 0.75 4.46 7.45
CA ALA A 234 0.71 5.85 7.87
C ALA A 234 -0.40 6.12 8.89
N LEU A 235 -1.59 5.54 8.69
CA LEU A 235 -2.71 5.63 9.64
C LEU A 235 -2.39 4.93 10.97
N ALA A 236 -1.71 3.79 10.93
CA ALA A 236 -1.23 3.12 12.14
C ALA A 236 -0.23 4.00 12.91
N ALA A 237 0.74 4.60 12.22
CA ALA A 237 1.70 5.52 12.84
C ALA A 237 1.00 6.78 13.39
N LEU A 238 0.01 7.32 12.66
CA LEU A 238 -0.80 8.45 13.11
C LEU A 238 -1.59 8.10 14.37
N SER A 239 -2.19 6.91 14.43
CA SER A 239 -2.86 6.42 15.64
C SER A 239 -1.93 6.42 16.84
N SER A 240 -0.73 5.84 16.71
CA SER A 240 0.27 5.83 17.78
C SER A 240 0.69 7.25 18.19
N ALA A 241 0.86 8.17 17.23
CA ALA A 241 1.20 9.56 17.53
C ALA A 241 0.08 10.30 18.28
N GLN A 242 -1.18 10.10 17.88
CA GLN A 242 -2.36 10.69 18.52
C GLN A 242 -2.60 10.14 19.93
N ARG A 243 -2.32 8.86 20.17
CA ARG A 243 -2.33 8.29 21.53
C ARG A 243 -1.32 9.00 22.42
N ALA A 244 -0.10 9.21 21.92
CA ALA A 244 0.96 9.87 22.67
C ALA A 244 0.65 11.35 23.00
N THR A 245 -0.24 12.00 22.25
CA THR A 245 -0.71 13.37 22.53
C THR A 245 -2.04 13.43 23.30
N GLY A 246 -2.64 12.29 23.65
CA GLY A 246 -3.91 12.21 24.40
C GLY A 246 -5.18 12.31 23.53
N GLU A 247 -5.06 12.28 22.21
CA GLU A 247 -6.17 12.35 21.24
C GLU A 247 -6.81 10.97 21.01
N ALA A 248 -7.39 10.38 22.07
CA ALA A 248 -7.83 8.98 22.10
C ALA A 248 -8.89 8.62 21.03
N GLU A 249 -9.86 9.51 20.76
CA GLU A 249 -10.90 9.26 19.76
C GLU A 249 -10.34 9.26 18.34
N GLN A 250 -9.48 10.22 18.01
CA GLN A 250 -8.81 10.30 16.72
C GLN A 250 -7.90 9.08 16.51
N ALA A 251 -7.15 8.72 17.55
CA ALA A 251 -6.31 7.53 17.52
C ALA A 251 -7.10 6.25 17.24
N ARG A 252 -8.27 6.08 17.87
CA ARG A 252 -9.12 4.89 17.65
C ARG A 252 -9.65 4.84 16.21
N ARG A 253 -10.06 5.98 15.65
CA ARG A 253 -10.50 6.09 14.25
C ARG A 253 -9.37 5.73 13.29
N ALA A 254 -8.17 6.29 13.50
CA ALA A 254 -7.01 6.00 12.66
C ALA A 254 -6.60 4.53 12.71
N LEU A 255 -6.62 3.89 13.90
CA LEU A 255 -6.35 2.46 14.05
C LEU A 255 -7.38 1.59 13.33
N TYR A 256 -8.68 1.94 13.46
CA TYR A 256 -9.74 1.21 12.78
C TYR A 256 -9.56 1.26 11.26
N GLN A 257 -9.30 2.44 10.69
CA GLN A 257 -9.02 2.60 9.26
C GLN A 257 -7.76 1.83 8.82
N ALA A 258 -6.70 1.84 9.63
CA ALA A 258 -5.49 1.08 9.35
C ALA A 258 -5.77 -0.43 9.30
N LEU A 259 -6.57 -0.96 10.22
CA LEU A 259 -6.95 -2.37 10.24
C LEU A 259 -7.83 -2.76 9.05
N GLN A 260 -8.81 -1.93 8.68
CA GLN A 260 -9.66 -2.16 7.49
C GLN A 260 -8.83 -2.19 6.20
N LEU A 261 -7.93 -1.21 6.02
CA LEU A 261 -7.07 -1.18 4.85
C LEU A 261 -6.07 -2.33 4.84
N ALA A 262 -5.49 -2.70 5.98
CA ALA A 262 -4.58 -3.84 6.07
C ALA A 262 -5.28 -5.15 5.66
N ASP A 263 -6.54 -5.33 6.05
CA ASP A 263 -7.37 -6.47 5.66
C ASP A 263 -7.65 -6.47 4.15
N LEU A 264 -8.12 -5.35 3.59
CA LEU A 264 -8.35 -5.19 2.15
C LEU A 264 -7.09 -5.40 1.30
N CYS A 265 -5.90 -5.08 1.85
CA CYS A 265 -4.63 -5.29 1.19
C CYS A 265 -4.14 -6.74 1.25
N GLY A 266 -4.70 -7.59 2.13
CA GLY A 266 -4.11 -8.89 2.47
C GLY A 266 -2.82 -8.77 3.28
N ALA A 267 -2.62 -7.67 4.01
CA ALA A 267 -1.40 -7.37 4.74
C ALA A 267 -1.42 -7.98 6.16
N GLU A 268 -1.48 -9.31 6.26
CA GLU A 268 -1.66 -10.02 7.54
C GLU A 268 -0.54 -9.71 8.55
N ARG A 269 0.71 -9.52 8.09
CA ARG A 269 1.82 -9.08 8.96
C ARG A 269 1.49 -7.77 9.67
N LEU A 270 0.99 -6.79 8.92
CA LEU A 270 0.63 -5.49 9.48
C LEU A 270 -0.56 -5.64 10.44
N GLN A 271 -1.59 -6.37 10.04
CA GLN A 271 -2.77 -6.62 10.87
C GLN A 271 -2.38 -7.28 12.21
N ARG A 272 -1.58 -8.35 12.19
CA ARG A 272 -1.05 -9.02 13.39
C ARG A 272 -0.27 -8.05 14.28
N SER A 273 0.61 -7.23 13.71
CA SER A 273 1.38 -6.23 14.46
C SER A 273 0.49 -5.18 15.14
N LEU A 274 -0.54 -4.69 14.45
CA LEU A 274 -1.47 -3.70 15.00
C LEU A 274 -2.34 -4.28 16.12
N LEU A 275 -2.84 -5.50 15.95
CA LEU A 275 -3.62 -6.20 16.97
C LEU A 275 -2.79 -6.51 18.22
N HIS A 276 -1.53 -6.92 18.06
CA HIS A 276 -0.61 -7.13 19.17
C HIS A 276 -0.39 -5.83 19.96
N ARG A 277 -0.01 -4.75 19.27
CA ARG A 277 0.23 -3.45 19.89
C ARG A 277 -1.01 -2.93 20.63
N SER A 278 -2.20 -3.09 20.04
CA SER A 278 -3.45 -2.67 20.68
C SER A 278 -3.74 -3.42 21.99
N ARG A 279 -3.28 -4.68 22.13
CA ARG A 279 -3.45 -5.48 23.35
C ARG A 279 -2.46 -5.09 24.44
N GLU A 280 -1.20 -4.86 24.07
CA GLU A 280 -0.14 -4.44 25.03
C GLU A 280 -0.42 -3.07 25.62
N GLU A 281 -0.95 -2.15 24.82
CA GLU A 281 -1.26 -0.78 25.23
C GLU A 281 -2.55 -0.68 26.07
N THR A 282 -3.30 -1.77 26.24
CA THR A 282 -4.57 -1.80 27.01
C THR A 282 -4.59 -2.98 28.00
N PRO A 283 -4.05 -2.84 29.22
CA PRO A 283 -4.15 -3.88 30.22
C PRO A 283 -5.61 -4.01 30.68
N ALA A 284 -6.19 -5.20 30.47
CA ALA A 284 -7.50 -5.67 30.95
C ALA A 284 -8.77 -5.05 30.32
N ASP A 285 -9.14 -5.51 29.10
CA ASP A 285 -10.51 -5.96 28.78
C ASP A 285 -10.49 -6.79 27.47
N PRO A 286 -10.86 -8.10 27.46
CA PRO A 286 -10.87 -8.94 26.27
C PRO A 286 -11.85 -8.49 25.16
N ALA A 287 -12.68 -7.46 25.40
CA ALA A 287 -13.74 -7.02 24.51
C ALA A 287 -13.35 -5.88 23.52
N VAL A 288 -12.09 -5.42 23.50
CA VAL A 288 -11.65 -4.30 22.63
C VAL A 288 -10.91 -4.81 21.39
N LEU A 289 -11.58 -5.60 20.56
CA LEU A 289 -11.42 -5.35 19.12
C LEU A 289 -11.98 -3.95 18.87
N PRO A 290 -11.40 -3.10 17.99
CA PRO A 290 -12.06 -1.86 17.63
C PRO A 290 -13.40 -2.21 17.00
N LYS A 291 -14.47 -2.14 17.82
CA LYS A 291 -15.84 -2.19 17.34
C LYS A 291 -15.94 -1.11 16.28
N ASP A 292 -16.53 -1.46 15.14
CA ASP A 292 -16.82 -0.47 14.11
C ASP A 292 -17.39 0.79 14.78
N PRO A 293 -16.82 1.99 14.53
CA PRO A 293 -17.38 3.22 15.05
C PRO A 293 -18.88 3.36 14.73
N LEU A 294 -19.36 2.69 13.69
CA LEU A 294 -20.76 2.55 13.31
C LEU A 294 -21.41 1.31 13.93
N SER A 295 -22.64 1.47 14.41
CA SER A 295 -23.51 0.34 14.72
C SER A 295 -23.91 -0.42 13.44
N ALA A 296 -24.37 -1.66 13.57
CA ALA A 296 -24.84 -2.43 12.41
C ALA A 296 -25.94 -1.71 11.60
N ALA A 297 -26.81 -0.95 12.28
CA ALA A 297 -27.84 -0.13 11.64
C ALA A 297 -27.24 1.09 10.92
N GLU A 298 -26.28 1.78 11.55
CA GLU A 298 -25.58 2.93 10.95
C GLU A 298 -24.77 2.51 9.73
N ARG A 299 -24.14 1.32 9.76
CA ARG A 299 -23.39 0.76 8.63
C ARG A 299 -24.30 0.45 7.45
N ARG A 300 -25.45 -0.20 7.68
CA ARG A 300 -26.43 -0.48 6.61
C ARG A 300 -26.93 0.80 5.95
N VAL A 301 -27.26 1.82 6.76
CA VAL A 301 -27.65 3.14 6.25
C VAL A 301 -26.51 3.80 5.46
N ALA A 302 -25.27 3.74 5.95
CA ALA A 302 -24.09 4.29 5.27
C ALA A 302 -23.79 3.58 3.94
N SER A 303 -23.88 2.26 3.89
CA SER A 303 -23.70 1.45 2.67
C SER A 303 -24.75 1.78 1.61
N LEU A 304 -26.03 1.82 1.99
CA LEU A 304 -27.10 2.17 1.07
C LEU A 304 -27.02 3.62 0.62
N ALA A 305 -26.59 4.54 1.49
CA ALA A 305 -26.38 5.93 1.14
C ALA A 305 -25.15 6.15 0.23
N ALA A 306 -24.10 5.34 0.38
CA ALA A 306 -22.91 5.44 -0.45
C ALA A 306 -23.15 4.95 -1.89
N ALA A 307 -24.07 3.99 -2.10
CA ALA A 307 -24.46 3.52 -3.43
C ALA A 307 -25.12 4.65 -4.26
N LEU A 308 -24.71 4.75 -5.53
CA LEU A 308 -25.24 5.73 -6.49
C LEU A 308 -26.75 5.50 -6.71
N GLY A 309 -27.56 6.49 -6.31
CA GLY A 309 -28.99 6.56 -6.67
C GLY A 309 -29.99 6.47 -5.52
N ASN A 310 -29.63 5.92 -4.36
CA ASN A 310 -30.62 5.66 -3.30
C ASN A 310 -31.08 6.96 -2.59
N SER A 311 -32.34 7.40 -2.71
CA SER A 311 -32.83 8.53 -1.89
C SER A 311 -32.98 8.15 -0.40
N ASN A 312 -33.03 9.12 0.53
CA ASN A 312 -33.30 8.83 1.95
C ASN A 312 -34.64 8.09 2.14
N ARG A 313 -35.59 8.31 1.22
CA ARG A 313 -36.88 7.63 1.17
C ARG A 313 -36.75 6.18 0.74
N GLU A 314 -35.97 5.88 -0.30
CA GLU A 314 -35.69 4.51 -0.73
C GLU A 314 -34.93 3.71 0.34
N ILE A 315 -34.01 4.35 1.06
CA ILE A 315 -33.28 3.71 2.18
C ILE A 315 -34.25 3.40 3.32
N ALA A 316 -35.17 4.32 3.62
CA ALA A 316 -36.21 4.13 4.64
C ALA A 316 -37.13 2.96 4.28
N ASP A 317 -37.56 2.87 3.02
CA ASP A 317 -38.40 1.80 2.51
C ASP A 317 -37.66 0.44 2.53
N GLN A 318 -36.39 0.39 2.07
CA GLN A 318 -35.57 -0.83 2.06
C GLN A 318 -35.24 -1.36 3.45
N LEU A 319 -35.08 -0.48 4.44
CA LEU A 319 -34.79 -0.86 5.82
C LEU A 319 -36.04 -0.95 6.70
N CYS A 320 -37.23 -0.69 6.15
CA CYS A 320 -38.51 -0.62 6.85
C CYS A 320 -38.47 0.29 8.09
N ILE A 321 -37.88 1.47 7.94
CA ILE A 321 -37.78 2.51 8.99
C ILE A 321 -38.30 3.86 8.47
N THR A 322 -38.38 4.87 9.33
CA THR A 322 -38.81 6.22 8.89
C THR A 322 -37.66 7.02 8.27
N VAL A 323 -37.99 7.96 7.38
CA VAL A 323 -37.01 8.88 6.76
C VAL A 323 -36.25 9.69 7.83
N SER A 324 -36.94 10.11 8.90
CA SER A 324 -36.31 10.83 10.02
C SER A 324 -35.27 9.97 10.75
N THR A 325 -35.50 8.66 10.87
CA THR A 325 -34.54 7.71 11.43
C THR A 325 -33.30 7.57 10.53
N VAL A 326 -33.48 7.55 9.20
CA VAL A 326 -32.38 7.55 8.22
C VAL A 326 -31.54 8.82 8.35
N GLU A 327 -32.16 10.00 8.42
CA GLU A 327 -31.46 11.29 8.57
C GLU A 327 -30.70 11.38 9.89
N GLN A 328 -31.28 10.87 10.98
CA GLN A 328 -30.63 10.82 12.27
C GLN A 328 -29.41 9.87 12.25
N HIS A 329 -29.53 8.72 11.59
CA HIS A 329 -28.40 7.80 11.38
C HIS A 329 -27.33 8.44 10.51
N LEU A 330 -27.67 9.08 9.39
CA LEU A 330 -26.70 9.77 8.54
C LEU A 330 -25.98 10.91 9.27
N THR A 331 -26.68 11.69 10.08
CA THR A 331 -26.06 12.75 10.90
C THR A 331 -25.05 12.16 11.89
N ARG A 332 -25.38 11.02 12.52
CA ARG A 332 -24.47 10.31 13.43
C ARG A 332 -23.30 9.69 12.67
N VAL A 333 -23.54 9.10 11.51
CA VAL A 333 -22.53 8.54 10.60
C VAL A 333 -21.56 9.64 10.16
N TYR A 334 -22.05 10.78 9.69
CA TYR A 334 -21.25 11.92 9.27
C TYR A 334 -20.36 12.45 10.39
N ARG A 335 -20.92 12.58 11.61
CA ARG A 335 -20.15 12.97 12.79
C ARG A 335 -19.13 11.92 13.24
N LYS A 336 -19.46 10.63 13.12
CA LYS A 336 -18.58 9.51 13.50
C LYS A 336 -17.45 9.29 12.49
N LEU A 337 -17.73 9.47 11.20
CA LEU A 337 -16.79 9.34 10.10
C LEU A 337 -16.06 10.66 9.76
N ASN A 338 -16.47 11.78 10.37
CA ASN A 338 -15.94 13.13 10.13
C ASN A 338 -16.05 13.57 8.66
N VAL A 339 -17.22 13.33 8.06
CA VAL A 339 -17.55 13.72 6.69
C VAL A 339 -18.66 14.75 6.70
N THR A 340 -18.64 15.68 5.75
CA THR A 340 -19.57 16.83 5.69
C THR A 340 -20.74 16.59 4.75
N SER A 341 -20.59 15.69 3.78
CA SER A 341 -21.63 15.41 2.80
C SER A 341 -21.68 13.93 2.45
N ARG A 342 -22.79 13.56 1.81
CA ARG A 342 -23.02 12.21 1.28
C ARG A 342 -21.97 11.79 0.24
N ALA A 343 -21.44 12.75 -0.52
CA ALA A 343 -20.41 12.52 -1.54
C ALA A 343 -19.03 12.18 -0.91
N ASP A 344 -18.85 12.52 0.36
CA ASP A 344 -17.61 12.30 1.10
C ASP A 344 -17.59 10.95 1.83
N LEU A 345 -18.66 10.14 1.72
CA LEU A 345 -18.69 8.80 2.28
C LEU A 345 -17.61 7.92 1.61
N PRO A 346 -16.80 7.16 2.38
CA PRO A 346 -15.77 6.30 1.82
C PRO A 346 -16.33 5.32 0.78
N SER A 347 -15.63 5.17 -0.35
CA SER A 347 -16.00 4.24 -1.43
C SER A 347 -16.06 2.77 -0.99
N GLU A 348 -15.47 2.42 0.15
CA GLU A 348 -15.58 1.10 0.79
C GLU A 348 -17.04 0.73 1.12
N PHE A 349 -17.89 1.71 1.43
CA PHE A 349 -19.32 1.50 1.67
C PHE A 349 -20.11 1.22 0.39
N GLN A 350 -19.58 1.55 -0.79
CA GLN A 350 -20.21 1.25 -2.10
C GLN A 350 -20.07 -0.22 -2.48
N ILE A 351 -19.00 -0.89 -2.05
CA ILE A 351 -18.69 -2.28 -2.43
C ILE A 351 -19.60 -3.26 -1.69
N LEU A 352 -19.98 -2.96 -0.45
CA LEU A 352 -20.82 -3.82 0.40
C LEU A 352 -22.30 -3.88 -0.02
N ALA A 353 -22.77 -2.96 -0.86
CA ALA A 353 -24.15 -2.94 -1.35
C ALA A 353 -24.39 -3.89 -2.54
N VAL A 354 -23.33 -4.32 -3.24
CA VAL A 354 -23.41 -5.14 -4.46
C VAL A 354 -23.39 -6.65 -4.16
N GLY A 355 -23.14 -7.05 -2.91
CA GLY A 355 -22.93 -8.44 -2.49
C GLY A 355 -24.11 -9.15 -1.82
N SER A 356 -25.35 -8.70 -2.04
CA SER A 356 -26.54 -9.36 -1.48
C SER A 356 -27.62 -9.55 -2.55
N VAL A 357 -27.45 -10.57 -3.39
CA VAL A 357 -28.55 -11.31 -4.04
C VAL A 357 -28.27 -12.79 -3.88
#